data_AF-A0A0K0DM00-F1
#
_entry.id   AF-A0A0K0DM00-F1
#
_cell.length_a   1.000
_cell.length_b   1.000
_cell.length_c   1.000
_cell.angle_alpha   90.00
_cell.angle_beta   90.00
_cell.angle_gamma   90.00
#
_symmetry.space_group_name_H-M   'P 1'
#
loop_
_entity.id
_entity.type
_entity.pdbx_description
1 polymer ?
#
loop_
_entity_poly.entity_id
_entity_poly.type
_entity_poly.pdbx_seq_one_letter_code
_entity_poly.pdbx_strand_id
1 'polypeptide(L)'
;MYCDSHTQDALFEQFERINGASGTLIVLFNLRRIETGDFELNFDAPYDVREEERNSLRAYLSVLYLKPRMKVYLRGKKVLTTRILSTLLYPYKYNYTAKNMKTCAIKEFERCEQKVREG
;
A
#
# COMPACT_ATOMS: atom_id res chain seq x y z
N MET A 1 -17.12 -14.01 16.89
CA MET A 1 -16.38 -15.25 16.64
C MET A 1 -14.91 -14.92 16.86
N TYR A 2 -14.30 -15.53 17.88
CA TYR A 2 -12.94 -15.24 18.36
C TYR A 2 -11.90 -15.64 17.31
N CYS A 3 -10.74 -14.98 17.33
CA CYS A 3 -9.58 -15.22 16.48
C CYS A 3 -9.37 -16.73 16.20
N ASP A 4 -9.12 -17.08 14.94
CA ASP A 4 -8.95 -18.45 14.39
C ASP A 4 -7.70 -19.19 14.93
N SER A 5 -7.12 -18.71 16.03
CA SER A 5 -6.09 -19.37 16.83
C SER A 5 -6.71 -19.74 18.18
N HIS A 6 -7.36 -20.91 18.24
CA HIS A 6 -7.97 -21.40 19.48
C HIS A 6 -6.94 -21.84 20.54
N THR A 7 -5.64 -21.80 20.21
CA THR A 7 -4.51 -22.09 21.09
C THR A 7 -3.47 -20.97 21.05
N GLN A 8 -2.80 -20.73 22.18
CA GLN A 8 -1.73 -19.74 22.27
C GLN A 8 -0.59 -20.05 21.30
N ASP A 9 -0.29 -21.33 21.09
CA ASP A 9 0.76 -21.79 20.17
C ASP A 9 0.49 -21.34 18.72
N ALA A 10 -0.74 -21.48 18.23
CA ALA A 10 -1.12 -21.05 16.89
C ALA A 10 -1.04 -19.54 16.69
N LEU A 11 -1.21 -18.75 17.77
CA LEU A 11 -0.99 -17.31 17.75
C LEU A 11 0.50 -16.97 17.70
N PHE A 12 1.33 -17.66 18.51
CA PHE A 12 2.78 -17.46 18.52
C PHE A 12 3.44 -17.81 17.17
N GLU A 13 2.96 -18.86 16.49
CA GLU A 13 3.40 -19.18 15.12
C GLU A 13 3.15 -18.05 14.11
N GLN A 14 2.16 -17.18 14.32
CA GLN A 14 1.97 -16.02 13.43
C GLN A 14 3.09 -14.99 13.57
N PHE A 15 3.67 -14.82 14.77
CA PHE A 15 4.77 -13.88 15.01
C PHE A 15 6.07 -14.36 14.36
N GLU A 16 6.31 -15.67 14.33
CA GLU A 16 7.48 -16.27 13.67
C GLU A 16 7.56 -15.98 12.16
N ARG A 17 6.46 -15.53 11.54
CA ARG A 17 6.45 -15.10 10.12
C ARG A 17 7.21 -13.79 9.90
N ILE A 18 7.50 -13.01 10.95
CA ILE A 18 8.25 -11.76 10.88
C ILE A 18 9.72 -12.06 11.12
N ASN A 19 10.48 -12.24 10.03
CA ASN A 19 11.89 -12.67 10.06
C ASN A 19 12.90 -11.57 10.49
N GLY A 20 12.54 -10.67 11.40
CA GLY A 20 13.42 -9.58 11.84
C GLY A 20 13.05 -9.03 13.20
N ALA A 21 13.88 -8.13 13.74
CA ALA A 21 13.69 -7.56 15.07
C ALA A 21 12.39 -6.73 15.23
N SER A 22 11.81 -6.28 14.12
CA SER A 22 10.56 -5.52 14.10
C SER A 22 9.79 -5.70 12.79
N GLY A 23 8.47 -5.70 12.86
CA GLY A 23 7.58 -5.72 11.70
C GLY A 23 6.12 -5.69 12.11
N THR A 24 5.22 -5.73 11.13
CA THR A 24 3.78 -5.79 11.36
C THR A 24 3.16 -6.83 10.43
N LEU A 25 2.41 -7.77 11.00
CA LEU A 25 1.58 -8.72 10.27
C LEU A 25 0.12 -8.35 10.50
N ILE A 26 -0.63 -8.15 9.41
CA ILE A 26 -2.06 -7.88 9.45
C ILE A 26 -2.78 -9.06 8.82
N VAL A 27 -3.65 -9.70 9.59
CA VAL A 27 -4.51 -10.80 9.13
C VAL A 27 -5.95 -10.30 9.11
N LEU A 28 -6.49 -10.14 7.90
CA LEU A 28 -7.90 -9.82 7.71
C LEU A 28 -8.67 -11.12 7.48
N PHE A 29 -9.73 -11.33 8.24
CA PHE A 29 -10.62 -12.49 8.15
C PHE A 29 -12.07 -12.01 8.03
N ASN A 30 -13.00 -12.94 7.79
CA ASN A 30 -14.40 -12.62 7.46
C ASN A 30 -14.51 -11.63 6.29
N LEU A 31 -13.77 -11.94 5.21
CA LEU A 31 -13.76 -11.11 4.01
C LEU A 31 -15.17 -10.93 3.44
N ARG A 32 -15.40 -9.76 2.84
CA ARG A 32 -16.68 -9.42 2.23
C ARG A 32 -17.04 -10.40 1.12
N ARG A 33 -18.32 -10.75 1.07
CA ARG A 33 -18.92 -11.62 0.07
C ARG A 33 -19.96 -10.85 -0.73
N ILE A 34 -20.11 -11.21 -2.01
CA ILE A 34 -21.17 -10.73 -2.89
C ILE A 34 -22.46 -11.52 -2.66
N GLU A 35 -23.55 -11.11 -3.31
CA GLU A 35 -24.88 -11.72 -3.14
C GLU A 35 -24.93 -13.22 -3.47
N THR A 36 -24.05 -13.70 -4.37
CA THR A 36 -23.92 -15.13 -4.71
C THR A 36 -23.29 -15.95 -3.58
N GLY A 37 -22.75 -15.29 -2.55
CA GLY A 37 -22.00 -15.90 -1.45
C GLY A 37 -20.51 -16.04 -1.73
N ASP A 38 -20.05 -15.76 -2.96
CA ASP A 38 -18.63 -15.77 -3.31
C ASP A 38 -17.89 -14.56 -2.70
N PHE A 39 -16.57 -14.65 -2.58
CA PHE A 39 -15.77 -13.50 -2.16
C PHE A 39 -15.79 -12.40 -3.23
N GLU A 40 -15.83 -11.14 -2.79
CA GLU A 40 -15.70 -9.99 -3.70
C GLU A 40 -14.34 -9.99 -4.45
N LEU A 41 -13.31 -10.55 -3.80
CA LEU A 41 -11.99 -10.75 -4.37
C LEU A 41 -11.82 -12.19 -4.87
N ASN A 42 -11.36 -12.33 -6.11
CA ASN A 42 -10.98 -13.61 -6.71
C ASN A 42 -9.52 -13.96 -6.37
N PHE A 43 -9.31 -15.19 -5.88
CA PHE A 43 -8.02 -15.74 -5.48
C PHE A 43 -7.61 -16.98 -6.32
N ASP A 44 -8.22 -17.23 -7.46
CA ASP A 44 -7.89 -18.39 -8.30
C ASP A 44 -6.63 -18.15 -9.13
N ALA A 45 -6.36 -16.89 -9.50
CA ALA A 45 -5.17 -16.52 -10.25
C ALA A 45 -3.89 -16.70 -9.41
N PRO A 46 -2.96 -17.61 -9.75
CA PRO A 46 -1.94 -18.14 -8.81
C PRO A 46 -1.03 -17.08 -8.19
N TYR A 47 -0.74 -16.02 -8.93
CA TYR A 47 0.08 -14.92 -8.45
C TYR A 47 -0.75 -13.67 -8.17
N ASP A 48 -1.99 -13.57 -8.62
CA ASP A 48 -2.77 -12.32 -8.59
C ASP A 48 -3.92 -12.37 -7.59
N VAL A 49 -4.47 -11.20 -7.30
CA VAL A 49 -5.78 -11.05 -6.65
C VAL A 49 -6.57 -10.11 -7.53
N ARG A 50 -7.82 -10.47 -7.83
CA ARG A 50 -8.62 -9.69 -8.76
C ARG A 50 -9.92 -9.23 -8.11
N GLU A 51 -10.28 -7.98 -8.37
CA GLU A 51 -11.61 -7.45 -8.10
C GLU A 51 -12.35 -7.51 -9.44
N GLU A 52 -13.36 -8.37 -9.54
CA GLU A 52 -13.95 -8.78 -10.82
C GLU A 52 -12.94 -9.41 -11.80
N GLU A 53 -13.37 -9.74 -13.02
CA GLU A 53 -12.48 -10.35 -14.03
C GLU A 53 -11.46 -9.35 -14.62
N ARG A 54 -11.68 -8.04 -14.46
CA ARG A 54 -10.92 -6.98 -15.17
C ARG A 54 -9.84 -6.30 -14.33
N ASN A 55 -9.96 -6.25 -13.01
CA ASN A 55 -9.06 -5.42 -12.19
C ASN A 55 -8.01 -6.28 -11.48
N SER A 56 -6.77 -6.23 -11.97
CA SER A 56 -5.62 -6.90 -11.36
C SER A 56 -5.02 -6.06 -10.24
N LEU A 57 -5.01 -6.59 -9.02
CA LEU A 57 -4.29 -5.95 -7.90
C LEU A 57 -2.80 -5.84 -8.20
N ARG A 58 -2.19 -6.84 -8.85
CA ARG A 58 -0.77 -6.74 -9.28
C ARG A 58 -0.52 -5.55 -10.19
N ALA A 59 -1.38 -5.34 -11.19
CA ALA A 59 -1.25 -4.20 -12.10
C ALA A 59 -1.36 -2.88 -11.32
N TYR A 60 -2.35 -2.77 -10.43
CA TYR A 60 -2.52 -1.60 -9.57
C TYR A 60 -1.29 -1.33 -8.69
N LEU A 61 -0.80 -2.35 -7.98
CA LEU A 61 0.40 -2.26 -7.14
C LEU A 61 1.66 -1.85 -7.91
N SER A 62 1.75 -2.17 -9.21
CA SER A 62 2.91 -1.80 -10.03
C SER A 62 3.07 -0.30 -10.22
N VAL A 63 1.98 0.47 -10.13
CA VAL A 63 1.92 1.92 -10.36
C VAL A 63 1.48 2.72 -9.14
N LEU A 64 1.24 2.05 -8.01
CA LEU A 64 0.71 2.66 -6.77
C LEU A 64 1.54 3.85 -6.27
N TYR A 65 2.86 3.80 -6.45
CA TYR A 65 3.76 4.87 -6.01
C TYR A 65 4.48 5.49 -7.19
N LEU A 66 4.50 6.82 -7.25
CA LEU A 66 5.25 7.57 -8.28
C LEU A 66 6.75 7.24 -8.28
N LYS A 67 7.33 7.01 -7.09
CA LYS A 67 8.73 6.63 -6.89
C LYS A 67 8.81 5.39 -5.99
N PRO A 68 8.65 4.18 -6.53
CA PRO A 68 8.65 2.96 -5.73
C PRO A 68 10.02 2.72 -5.08
N ARG A 69 10.01 2.42 -3.78
CA ARG A 69 11.20 2.05 -2.98
C ARG A 69 11.00 0.72 -2.26
N MET A 70 9.82 0.52 -1.66
CA MET A 70 9.44 -0.72 -1.01
C MET A 70 9.25 -1.84 -2.06
N LYS A 71 9.82 -3.01 -1.78
CA LYS A 71 9.58 -4.21 -2.59
C LYS A 71 8.23 -4.81 -2.20
N VAL A 72 7.33 -4.94 -3.17
CA VAL A 72 6.01 -5.53 -2.96
C VAL A 72 6.00 -6.96 -3.52
N TYR A 73 5.52 -7.91 -2.72
CA TYR A 73 5.29 -9.28 -3.14
C TYR A 73 3.79 -9.57 -3.00
N LEU A 74 3.19 -10.09 -4.07
CA LEU A 74 1.80 -10.53 -4.06
C LEU A 74 1.78 -12.04 -4.29
N ARG A 75 1.20 -12.78 -3.34
CA ARG A 75 1.13 -14.25 -3.37
C ARG A 75 2.50 -14.91 -3.62
N GLY A 76 3.51 -14.47 -2.89
CA GLY A 76 4.88 -14.97 -3.01
C GLY A 76 5.66 -14.49 -4.25
N LYS A 77 5.02 -13.84 -5.24
CA LYS A 77 5.71 -13.33 -6.44
C LYS A 77 5.93 -11.83 -6.37
N LYS A 78 7.17 -11.41 -6.58
CA LYS A 78 7.56 -9.99 -6.63
C LYS A 78 6.76 -9.24 -7.71
N VAL A 79 6.15 -8.12 -7.35
CA VAL A 79 5.50 -7.19 -8.27
C VAL A 79 6.55 -6.31 -8.92
N LEU A 80 6.53 -6.20 -10.25
CA LEU A 80 7.42 -5.30 -10.98
C LEU A 80 6.86 -3.88 -10.92
N THR A 81 7.34 -3.08 -9.97
CA THR A 81 6.94 -1.68 -9.85
C THR A 81 7.60 -0.83 -10.93
N THR A 82 6.85 0.07 -11.55
CA THR A 82 7.33 0.97 -12.61
C THR A 82 7.33 2.42 -12.13
N ARG A 83 8.20 3.24 -12.71
CA ARG A 83 8.08 4.69 -12.61
C ARG A 83 7.30 5.15 -13.83
N ILE A 84 6.02 5.52 -13.66
CA ILE A 84 5.12 5.85 -14.78
C ILE A 84 5.74 6.87 -15.74
N LEU A 85 6.44 7.87 -15.21
CA LEU A 85 7.08 8.90 -16.04
C LEU A 85 8.21 8.37 -16.94
N SER A 86 8.83 7.24 -16.60
CA SER A 86 9.89 6.63 -17.42
C SER A 86 9.35 5.63 -18.45
N THR A 87 8.06 5.30 -18.43
CA THR A 87 7.45 4.41 -19.43
C THR A 87 6.83 5.15 -20.62
N LEU A 88 6.78 6.48 -20.57
CA LEU A 88 6.22 7.32 -21.62
C LEU A 88 7.25 7.55 -22.74
N LEU A 89 6.79 7.53 -24.00
CA LEU A 89 7.66 7.71 -25.17
C LEU A 89 8.26 9.13 -25.27
N TYR A 90 7.46 10.15 -24.94
CA TYR A 90 7.87 11.56 -24.98
C TYR A 90 7.32 12.33 -23.77
N PRO A 91 7.91 12.15 -22.57
CA PRO A 91 7.43 12.80 -21.36
C PRO A 91 7.71 14.30 -21.44
N TYR A 92 6.66 15.11 -21.31
CA TYR A 92 6.78 16.57 -21.23
C TYR A 92 6.38 17.06 -19.84
N LYS A 93 7.06 18.09 -19.33
CA LYS A 93 6.83 18.66 -18.01
C LYS A 93 6.35 20.10 -18.13
N TYR A 94 5.21 20.40 -17.52
CA TYR A 94 4.74 21.77 -17.32
C TYR A 94 4.98 22.20 -15.87
N ASN A 95 5.45 23.44 -15.70
CA ASN A 95 5.56 24.04 -14.39
C ASN A 95 4.25 24.79 -14.08
N TYR A 96 3.53 24.33 -13.06
CA TYR A 96 2.31 24.97 -12.59
C TYR A 96 2.57 25.73 -11.28
N THR A 97 2.33 27.04 -11.29
CA THR A 97 2.43 27.89 -10.09
C THR A 97 1.08 27.94 -9.40
N ALA A 98 0.90 27.12 -8.38
CA ALA A 98 -0.28 27.17 -7.53
C ALA A 98 -0.32 28.47 -6.71
N LYS A 99 -1.47 29.15 -6.69
CA LYS A 99 -1.65 30.47 -6.05
C LYS A 99 -1.27 30.50 -4.57
N ASN A 100 -1.60 29.44 -3.84
CA ASN A 100 -1.51 29.43 -2.37
C ASN A 100 -0.36 28.57 -1.82
N MET A 101 0.33 27.80 -2.66
CA MET A 101 1.39 26.87 -2.21
C MET A 101 2.54 27.62 -1.52
N LYS A 102 2.97 28.77 -2.06
CA LYS A 102 4.03 29.58 -1.45
C LYS A 102 3.61 30.11 -0.07
N THR A 103 2.40 30.67 0.01
CA THR A 103 1.86 31.23 1.26
C THR A 103 1.69 30.15 2.33
N CYS A 104 1.17 28.96 1.96
CA CYS A 104 1.07 27.83 2.89
C CYS A 104 2.45 27.38 3.37
N ALA A 105 3.44 27.27 2.49
CA ALA A 105 4.79 26.88 2.86
C ALA A 105 5.46 27.88 3.81
N ILE A 106 5.28 29.19 3.58
CA ILE A 106 5.80 30.25 4.45
C ILE A 106 5.14 30.17 5.84
N LYS A 107 3.81 30.03 5.90
CA LYS A 107 3.10 29.92 7.19
C LYS A 107 3.53 28.71 8.01
N GLU A 108 3.71 27.55 7.37
CA GLU A 108 4.21 26.36 8.06
C GLU A 108 5.66 26.55 8.54
N PHE A 109 6.49 27.27 7.78
CA PHE A 109 7.86 27.61 8.20
C PHE A 109 7.88 28.54 9.41
N GLU A 110 7.11 29.63 9.39
CA GLU A 110 6.97 30.55 10.53
C GLU A 110 6.48 29.84 11.79
N ARG A 111 5.52 28.91 11.63
CA ARG A 111 5.00 28.09 12.72
C ARG A 111 6.07 27.17 13.33
N CYS A 112 6.96 26.63 12.50
CA CYS A 112 8.09 25.83 12.98
C CYS A 112 9.12 26.70 13.72
N GLU A 113 9.47 27.87 13.19
CA GLU A 113 10.38 28.82 13.85
C GLU A 113 9.87 29.23 15.24
N GLN A 114 8.58 29.53 15.35
CA GLN A 114 7.99 29.95 16.62
C GLN A 114 8.07 28.84 17.68
N LYS A 115 7.79 27.58 17.32
CA LYS A 115 7.95 26.42 18.22
C LYS A 115 9.39 26.22 18.70
N VAL A 116 10.38 26.54 17.88
CA VAL A 116 11.80 26.46 18.26
C VAL A 116 12.19 27.59 19.21
N ARG A 117 11.56 28.76 19.13
CA ARG A 117 11.79 29.89 20.04
C ARG A 117 11.09 29.73 21.40
N GLU A 118 9.98 28.98 21.43
CA GLU A 118 9.17 28.75 22.63
C GLU A 118 9.62 27.53 23.45
N GLY A 119 10.47 26.65 22.89
CA GLY A 119 11.04 25.47 23.57
C GLY A 119 12.49 25.65 23.96
#